data_AF-Q93F24-F1
#
_entry.id   AF-Q93F24-F1
#
_cell.length_a   1.000
_cell.length_b   1.000
_cell.length_c   1.000
_cell.angle_alpha   90.00
_cell.angle_beta   90.00
_cell.angle_gamma   90.00
#
_symmetry.space_group_name_H-M   'P 1'
#
loop_
_entity.id
_entity.type
_entity.pdbx_description
1 polymer ?
#
loop_
_entity_poly.entity_id
_entity_poly.type
_entity_poly.pdbx_seq_one_letter_code
_entity_poly.pdbx_strand_id
1 'polypeptide(L)'
;MNILFTESSPNIGGQELQAVAQMKALKKMGHSVLLVCRENSKIAFEASKFGIDITFALFRNSLHIPTVWRLLGIVHSFQPDAIVCHSGHDSNIVGLVRFFTWKHPFRIIRQKTYLTRKTKFFSINHFCDEVIVPGTNMKTHLEQEGCRTRVTVVPPGFDFQELYVDSRNSLPPSVLSWLASRRGCPVIAQVGMLRPEKGHEFR
;
A
#
# COMPACT_ATOMS: atom_id res chain seq x y z
N MET A 1 -7.34 16.71 7.90
CA MET A 1 -7.05 16.42 6.49
C MET A 1 -7.89 15.24 6.06
N ASN A 2 -8.33 15.26 4.82
CA ASN A 2 -9.04 14.21 4.13
C ASN A 2 -8.03 13.47 3.23
N ILE A 3 -7.76 12.20 3.53
CA ILE A 3 -6.74 11.41 2.85
C ILE A 3 -7.41 10.24 2.16
N LEU A 4 -7.31 10.21 0.83
CA LEU A 4 -7.86 9.14 0.01
C LEU A 4 -6.76 8.13 -0.31
N PHE A 5 -7.00 6.86 -0.04
CA PHE A 5 -6.14 5.77 -0.45
C PHE A 5 -6.76 5.08 -1.66
N THR A 6 -5.96 4.71 -2.65
CA THR A 6 -6.42 3.89 -3.77
C THR A 6 -5.63 2.60 -3.86
N GLU A 7 -6.33 1.48 -4.09
CA GLU A 7 -5.66 0.24 -4.47
C GLU A 7 -6.47 -0.63 -5.46
N SER A 8 -5.78 -1.10 -6.50
CA SER A 8 -6.28 -1.91 -7.59
C SER A 8 -6.00 -3.41 -7.50
N SER A 9 -5.07 -3.89 -6.65
CA SER A 9 -4.80 -5.32 -6.49
C SER A 9 -5.97 -6.01 -5.75
N PRO A 10 -6.41 -7.20 -6.21
CA PRO A 10 -7.34 -8.03 -5.44
C PRO A 10 -6.65 -8.75 -4.27
N ASN A 11 -5.32 -8.89 -4.32
CA ASN A 11 -4.54 -9.68 -3.38
C ASN A 11 -4.09 -8.87 -2.17
N ILE A 12 -3.57 -9.57 -1.16
CA ILE A 12 -2.90 -8.97 -0.02
C ILE A 12 -1.44 -9.39 0.00
N GLY A 13 -0.56 -8.42 0.16
CA GLY A 13 0.86 -8.60 0.41
C GLY A 13 1.35 -7.54 1.40
N GLY A 14 2.68 -7.40 1.48
CA GLY A 14 3.30 -6.44 2.39
C GLY A 14 2.92 -4.98 2.11
N GLN A 15 2.64 -4.64 0.84
CA GLN A 15 2.23 -3.28 0.47
C GLN A 15 0.84 -2.94 1.00
N GLU A 16 -0.11 -3.83 0.81
CA GLU A 16 -1.50 -3.65 1.21
C GLU A 16 -1.63 -3.67 2.74
N LEU A 17 -0.90 -4.55 3.43
CA LEU A 17 -0.84 -4.55 4.90
C LEU A 17 -0.23 -3.26 5.45
N GLN A 18 0.85 -2.76 4.82
CA GLN A 18 1.44 -1.48 5.19
C GLN A 18 0.46 -0.32 4.95
N ALA A 19 -0.30 -0.34 3.85
CA ALA A 19 -1.33 0.67 3.58
C ALA A 19 -2.41 0.67 4.68
N VAL A 20 -2.89 -0.51 5.10
CA VAL A 20 -3.86 -0.62 6.20
C VAL A 20 -3.29 -0.10 7.51
N ALA A 21 -2.03 -0.41 7.83
CA ALA A 21 -1.37 0.12 9.02
C ALA A 21 -1.26 1.66 8.98
N GLN A 22 -0.92 2.24 7.83
CA GLN A 22 -0.88 3.69 7.62
C GLN A 22 -2.26 4.32 7.79
N MET A 23 -3.30 3.73 7.19
CA MET A 23 -4.68 4.20 7.33
C MET A 23 -5.15 4.17 8.79
N LYS A 24 -4.86 3.06 9.51
CA LYS A 24 -5.12 2.91 10.95
C LYS A 24 -4.43 4.03 11.75
N ALA A 25 -3.15 4.30 11.48
CA ALA A 25 -2.39 5.33 12.18
C ALA A 25 -2.92 6.74 11.89
N LEU A 26 -3.18 7.08 10.63
CA LEU A 26 -3.71 8.39 10.23
C LEU A 26 -5.09 8.65 10.83
N LYS A 27 -5.95 7.62 10.87
CA LYS A 27 -7.26 7.70 11.53
C LYS A 27 -7.12 7.94 13.04
N LYS A 28 -6.19 7.23 13.71
CA LYS A 28 -5.87 7.47 15.14
C LYS A 28 -5.38 8.90 15.41
N MET A 29 -4.71 9.53 14.44
CA MET A 29 -4.27 10.93 14.52
C MET A 29 -5.40 11.96 14.25
N GLY A 30 -6.63 11.51 14.00
CA GLY A 30 -7.78 12.38 13.76
C GLY A 30 -7.95 12.83 12.30
N HIS A 31 -7.27 12.18 11.34
CA HIS A 31 -7.51 12.43 9.93
C HIS A 31 -8.69 11.61 9.40
N SER A 32 -9.43 12.18 8.44
CA SER A 32 -10.47 11.47 7.70
C SER A 32 -9.80 10.62 6.64
N VAL A 33 -10.04 9.30 6.64
CA VAL A 33 -9.37 8.35 5.76
C VAL A 33 -10.41 7.53 5.00
N LEU A 34 -10.31 7.54 3.68
CA LEU A 34 -11.19 6.78 2.79
C LEU A 34 -10.34 5.87 1.89
N LEU A 35 -10.70 4.60 1.79
CA LEU A 35 -10.08 3.64 0.87
C LEU A 35 -10.97 3.42 -0.35
N VAL A 36 -10.44 3.62 -1.56
CA VAL A 36 -11.03 3.19 -2.81
C VAL A 36 -10.33 1.92 -3.30
N CYS A 37 -11.05 0.80 -3.34
CA CYS A 37 -10.47 -0.45 -3.82
C CYS A 37 -11.45 -1.29 -4.64
N ARG A 38 -11.01 -2.42 -5.20
CA ARG A 38 -11.92 -3.35 -5.87
C ARG A 38 -12.84 -4.01 -4.85
N GLU A 39 -14.09 -4.23 -5.26
CA GLU A 39 -15.03 -5.04 -4.50
C GLU A 39 -14.45 -6.44 -4.24
N ASN A 40 -14.64 -6.97 -3.03
CA ASN A 40 -14.09 -8.25 -2.58
C ASN A 40 -12.55 -8.35 -2.57
N SER A 41 -11.83 -7.23 -2.64
CA SER A 41 -10.38 -7.23 -2.46
C SER A 41 -10.01 -7.56 -1.01
N LYS A 42 -8.91 -8.28 -0.80
CA LYS A 42 -8.46 -8.65 0.55
C LYS A 42 -8.11 -7.43 1.41
N ILE A 43 -7.65 -6.34 0.79
CA ILE A 43 -7.40 -5.08 1.50
C ILE A 43 -8.69 -4.47 2.07
N ALA A 44 -9.83 -4.61 1.38
CA ALA A 44 -11.11 -4.15 1.92
C ALA A 44 -11.49 -4.90 3.21
N PHE A 45 -11.25 -6.21 3.23
CA PHE A 45 -11.49 -7.03 4.42
C PHE A 45 -10.56 -6.68 5.58
N GLU A 46 -9.27 -6.44 5.32
CA GLU A 46 -8.35 -6.02 6.39
C GLU A 46 -8.65 -4.61 6.89
N ALA A 47 -8.98 -3.68 5.99
CA ALA A 47 -9.31 -2.31 6.36
C ALA A 47 -10.61 -2.20 7.18
N SER A 48 -11.62 -3.03 6.88
CA SER A 48 -12.90 -3.02 7.59
C SER A 48 -12.76 -3.45 9.06
N LYS A 49 -11.83 -4.35 9.39
CA LYS A 49 -11.52 -4.75 10.78
C LYS A 49 -11.10 -3.56 11.66
N PHE A 50 -10.53 -2.52 11.05
CA PHE A 50 -10.10 -1.30 11.75
C PHE A 50 -11.10 -0.15 11.60
N GLY A 51 -12.31 -0.43 11.08
CA GLY A 51 -13.35 0.55 10.87
C GLY A 51 -12.96 1.66 9.88
N ILE A 52 -12.07 1.39 8.92
CA ILE A 52 -11.71 2.34 7.87
C ILE A 52 -12.89 2.46 6.89
N ASP A 53 -13.19 3.69 6.44
CA ASP A 53 -14.24 3.92 5.46
C ASP A 53 -13.79 3.42 4.08
N ILE A 54 -14.65 2.65 3.40
CA ILE A 54 -14.32 1.98 2.15
C ILE A 54 -15.38 2.31 1.10
N THR A 55 -14.92 2.63 -0.11
CA THR A 55 -15.75 2.70 -1.31
C THR A 55 -15.13 1.85 -2.41
N PHE A 56 -15.96 1.33 -3.30
CA PHE A 56 -15.50 0.40 -4.32
C PHE A 56 -15.36 1.06 -5.68
N ALA A 57 -14.32 0.69 -6.43
CA ALA A 57 -14.19 1.02 -7.85
C ALA A 57 -13.50 -0.12 -8.61
N LEU A 58 -13.81 -0.26 -9.90
CA LEU A 58 -13.48 -1.47 -10.65
C LEU A 58 -11.99 -1.62 -11.00
N PHE A 59 -11.25 -0.52 -11.19
CA PHE A 59 -9.83 -0.51 -11.57
C PHE A 59 -9.42 -1.55 -12.65
N ARG A 60 -10.25 -1.76 -13.69
CA ARG A 60 -10.06 -2.85 -14.67
C ARG A 60 -8.75 -2.72 -15.47
N ASN A 61 -8.36 -1.50 -15.81
CA ASN A 61 -7.14 -1.16 -16.53
C ASN A 61 -6.70 0.27 -16.17
N SER A 62 -5.54 0.75 -16.65
CA SER A 62 -5.01 2.11 -16.36
C SER A 62 -5.84 3.27 -16.94
N LEU A 63 -6.88 3.00 -17.72
CA LEU A 63 -7.69 3.99 -18.45
C LEU A 63 -9.19 3.66 -18.33
N HIS A 64 -9.62 3.15 -17.18
CA HIS A 64 -11.00 2.69 -17.02
C HIS A 64 -11.91 3.90 -16.81
N ILE A 65 -12.51 4.40 -17.89
CA ILE A 65 -13.37 5.59 -17.90
C ILE A 65 -14.45 5.55 -16.79
N PRO A 66 -15.19 4.44 -16.55
CA PRO A 66 -16.16 4.40 -15.46
C PRO A 66 -15.52 4.59 -14.07
N THR A 67 -14.28 4.13 -13.86
CA THR A 67 -13.55 4.38 -12.61
C THR A 67 -13.17 5.85 -12.49
N VAL A 68 -12.78 6.52 -13.59
CA VAL A 68 -12.50 7.96 -13.59
C VAL A 68 -13.74 8.74 -13.15
N TRP A 69 -14.91 8.49 -13.76
CA TRP A 69 -16.16 9.15 -13.37
C TRP A 69 -16.53 8.92 -11.91
N ARG A 70 -16.38 7.68 -11.43
CA ARG A 70 -16.66 7.37 -10.03
C ARG A 70 -15.69 8.08 -9.09
N LEU A 71 -14.40 8.12 -9.42
CA LEU A 71 -13.40 8.86 -8.63
C LEU A 71 -13.65 10.37 -8.66
N LEU A 72 -14.15 10.94 -9.76
CA LEU A 72 -14.54 12.35 -9.81
C LEU A 72 -15.63 12.66 -8.78
N GLY A 73 -16.67 11.83 -8.69
CA GLY A 73 -17.72 11.97 -7.68
C GLY A 73 -17.19 11.81 -6.25
N ILE A 74 -16.27 10.88 -6.03
CA ILE A 74 -15.62 10.68 -4.72
C ILE A 74 -14.78 11.90 -4.35
N VAL A 75 -13.94 12.41 -5.27
CA VAL A 75 -13.12 13.60 -5.02
C VAL A 75 -13.99 14.82 -4.74
N HIS A 76 -15.10 14.99 -5.46
CA HIS A 76 -15.99 16.13 -5.24
C HIS A 76 -16.73 16.07 -3.89
N SER A 77 -17.11 14.88 -3.44
CA SER A 77 -17.81 14.69 -2.16
C SER A 77 -16.86 14.66 -0.95
N PHE A 78 -15.76 13.92 -1.05
CA PHE A 78 -14.79 13.73 0.04
C PHE A 78 -13.80 14.89 0.16
N GLN A 79 -13.54 15.63 -0.92
CA GLN A 79 -12.61 16.77 -0.94
C GLN A 79 -11.24 16.40 -0.33
N PRO A 80 -10.51 15.43 -0.94
CA PRO A 80 -9.22 14.99 -0.40
C PRO A 80 -8.17 16.10 -0.47
N ASP A 81 -7.35 16.23 0.57
CA ASP A 81 -6.12 17.02 0.55
C ASP A 81 -4.98 16.25 -0.14
N ALA A 82 -4.98 14.93 0.02
CA ALA A 82 -3.99 14.01 -0.54
C ALA A 82 -4.63 12.70 -1.00
N ILE A 83 -4.11 12.15 -2.08
CA ILE A 83 -4.45 10.84 -2.62
C ILE A 83 -3.20 9.96 -2.66
N VAL A 84 -3.17 8.88 -1.89
CA VAL A 84 -2.07 7.92 -1.81
C VAL A 84 -2.38 6.72 -2.70
N CYS A 85 -1.57 6.53 -3.75
CA CYS A 85 -1.71 5.49 -4.75
C CYS A 85 -0.66 4.38 -4.55
N HIS A 86 -1.10 3.14 -4.44
CA HIS A 86 -0.24 1.98 -4.18
C HIS A 86 0.12 1.23 -5.48
N SER A 87 -0.63 1.43 -6.56
CA SER A 87 -0.50 0.70 -7.82
C SER A 87 -0.04 1.61 -8.99
N GLY A 88 0.30 1.02 -10.14
CA GLY A 88 0.52 1.80 -11.37
C GLY A 88 -0.79 2.10 -12.12
N HIS A 89 -1.84 1.30 -11.89
CA HIS A 89 -3.12 1.46 -12.57
C HIS A 89 -3.96 2.56 -11.92
N ASP A 90 -3.98 2.61 -10.59
CA ASP A 90 -4.69 3.63 -9.82
C ASP A 90 -4.05 5.02 -9.99
N SER A 91 -2.71 5.14 -9.94
CA SER A 91 -2.02 6.43 -10.09
C SER A 91 -2.30 7.10 -11.42
N ASN A 92 -2.45 6.33 -12.50
CA ASN A 92 -2.77 6.87 -13.82
C ASN A 92 -4.21 7.40 -13.88
N ILE A 93 -5.14 6.65 -13.30
CA ILE A 93 -6.54 7.06 -13.22
C ILE A 93 -6.68 8.31 -12.36
N VAL A 94 -6.00 8.37 -11.22
CA VAL A 94 -5.98 9.57 -10.35
C VAL A 94 -5.35 10.77 -11.06
N GLY A 95 -4.27 10.56 -11.81
CA GLY A 95 -3.69 11.58 -12.69
C GLY A 95 -4.69 12.13 -13.70
N LEU A 96 -5.52 11.27 -14.29
CA LEU A 96 -6.60 11.68 -15.20
C LEU A 96 -7.69 12.48 -14.48
N VAL A 97 -8.10 12.04 -13.29
CA VAL A 97 -9.09 12.72 -12.43
C VAL A 97 -8.62 14.16 -12.13
N ARG A 98 -7.33 14.37 -11.87
CA ARG A 98 -6.76 15.70 -11.59
C ARG A 98 -7.03 16.73 -12.69
N PHE A 99 -7.03 16.33 -13.96
CA PHE A 99 -7.31 17.25 -15.07
C PHE A 99 -8.75 17.81 -15.04
N PHE A 100 -9.69 17.09 -14.42
CA PHE A 100 -11.09 17.50 -14.32
C PHE A 100 -11.43 18.13 -12.96
N THR A 101 -10.49 18.18 -12.02
CA THR A 101 -10.72 18.68 -10.65
C THR A 101 -9.87 19.91 -10.33
N TRP A 102 -9.68 20.82 -11.29
CA TRP A 102 -8.87 22.04 -11.09
C TRP A 102 -9.32 22.84 -9.86
N LYS A 103 -10.62 22.90 -9.58
CA LYS A 103 -11.19 23.65 -8.45
C LYS A 103 -10.81 23.10 -7.06
N HIS A 104 -10.32 21.86 -6.99
CA HIS A 104 -9.99 21.18 -5.74
C HIS A 104 -8.59 20.58 -5.84
N PRO A 105 -7.53 21.38 -5.58
CA PRO A 105 -6.16 20.90 -5.68
C PRO A 105 -5.86 19.90 -4.56
N PHE A 106 -5.39 18.71 -4.92
CA PHE A 106 -4.92 17.68 -4.00
C PHE A 106 -3.55 17.18 -4.42
N ARG A 107 -2.80 16.61 -3.47
CA ARG A 107 -1.49 15.99 -3.72
C ARG A 107 -1.65 14.53 -4.13
N ILE A 108 -0.99 14.12 -5.20
CA ILE A 108 -0.91 12.72 -5.63
C ILE A 108 0.41 12.14 -5.15
N ILE A 109 0.32 11.20 -4.20
CA ILE A 109 1.47 10.53 -3.60
C ILE A 109 1.52 9.10 -4.12
N ARG A 110 2.61 8.72 -4.78
CA ARG A 110 2.82 7.35 -5.26
C ARG A 110 3.67 6.57 -4.25
N GLN A 111 3.07 5.63 -3.53
CA GLN A 111 3.79 4.79 -2.57
C GLN A 111 4.24 3.47 -3.19
N LYS A 112 5.55 3.31 -3.43
CA LYS A 112 6.14 2.10 -3.99
C LYS A 112 6.91 1.34 -2.91
N THR A 113 6.49 0.11 -2.60
CA THR A 113 7.20 -0.76 -1.65
C THR A 113 8.05 -1.84 -2.32
N TYR A 114 7.97 -1.95 -3.65
CA TYR A 114 8.78 -2.85 -4.45
C TYR A 114 9.10 -2.25 -5.83
N LEU A 115 10.20 -2.73 -6.41
CA LEU A 115 10.64 -2.37 -7.76
C LEU A 115 10.11 -3.40 -8.76
N THR A 116 9.42 -2.93 -9.78
CA THR A 116 8.99 -3.73 -10.92
C THR A 116 10.07 -3.71 -12.00
N ARG A 117 10.31 -4.85 -12.68
CA ARG A 117 11.30 -4.97 -13.77
C ARG A 117 11.14 -3.94 -14.91
N LYS A 118 9.95 -3.39 -15.12
CA LYS A 118 9.67 -2.32 -16.10
C LYS A 118 8.85 -1.21 -15.46
N THR A 119 9.52 -0.28 -14.77
CA THR A 119 8.85 0.88 -14.18
C THR A 119 8.56 1.92 -15.28
N LYS A 120 7.29 2.30 -15.44
CA LYS A 120 6.89 3.36 -16.37
C LYS A 120 7.07 4.72 -15.71
N PHE A 121 8.15 5.43 -16.01
CA PHE A 121 8.45 6.73 -15.40
C PHE A 121 7.56 7.87 -15.90
N PHE A 122 6.97 7.75 -17.09
CA PHE A 122 6.09 8.80 -17.64
C PHE A 122 4.96 9.17 -16.68
N SER A 123 4.21 8.18 -16.18
CA SER A 123 3.11 8.42 -15.23
C SER A 123 3.60 8.96 -13.89
N ILE A 124 4.75 8.49 -13.41
CA ILE A 124 5.33 8.94 -12.15
C ILE A 124 5.73 10.42 -12.27
N ASN A 125 6.44 10.76 -13.34
CA ASN A 125 7.01 12.08 -13.58
C ASN A 125 5.95 13.15 -13.90
N HIS A 126 4.82 12.77 -14.50
CA HIS A 126 3.81 13.73 -14.97
C HIS A 126 2.53 13.76 -14.12
N PHE A 127 2.16 12.67 -13.44
CA PHE A 127 0.91 12.62 -12.68
C PHE A 127 1.09 12.66 -11.17
N CYS A 128 2.27 12.30 -10.65
CA CYS A 128 2.50 12.25 -9.20
C CYS A 128 3.26 13.50 -8.75
N ASP A 129 2.86 14.09 -7.61
CA ASP A 129 3.59 15.20 -7.00
C ASP A 129 4.79 14.68 -6.17
N GLU A 130 4.67 13.48 -5.59
CA GLU A 130 5.70 12.87 -4.77
C GLU A 130 5.67 11.34 -4.87
N VAL A 131 6.85 10.72 -4.75
CA VAL A 131 7.02 9.27 -4.67
C VAL A 131 7.57 8.91 -3.30
N ILE A 132 6.89 8.02 -2.59
CA ILE A 132 7.35 7.50 -1.30
C ILE A 132 7.90 6.09 -1.48
N VAL A 133 9.08 5.85 -0.93
CA VAL A 133 9.77 4.54 -0.95
C VAL A 133 10.26 4.15 0.44
N PRO A 134 10.36 2.85 0.75
CA PRO A 134 10.74 2.37 2.08
C PRO A 134 12.23 2.50 2.41
N GLY A 135 13.10 2.72 1.42
CA GLY A 135 14.55 2.72 1.64
C GLY A 135 15.34 3.53 0.62
N THR A 136 16.54 3.95 1.04
CA THR A 136 17.48 4.76 0.23
C THR A 136 17.91 4.06 -1.04
N ASN A 137 18.17 2.75 -1.00
CA ASN A 137 18.54 1.99 -2.19
C ASN A 137 17.48 2.08 -3.29
N MET A 138 16.19 2.05 -2.92
CA MET A 138 15.09 2.18 -3.87
C MET A 138 14.99 3.59 -4.43
N LYS A 139 15.23 4.60 -3.58
CA LYS A 139 15.30 6.01 -4.02
C LYS A 139 16.39 6.18 -5.07
N THR A 140 17.63 5.79 -4.76
CA THR A 140 18.77 5.92 -5.66
C THR A 140 18.52 5.19 -6.98
N HIS A 141 17.97 3.97 -6.93
CA HIS A 141 17.64 3.23 -8.13
C HIS A 141 16.58 3.94 -9.00
N LEU A 142 15.51 4.47 -8.40
CA LEU A 142 14.49 5.21 -9.16
C LEU A 142 15.05 6.48 -9.79
N GLU A 143 15.90 7.22 -9.07
CA GLU A 143 16.55 8.43 -9.58
C GLU A 143 17.49 8.10 -10.75
N GLN A 144 18.28 7.02 -10.64
CA GLN A 144 19.17 6.54 -11.72
C GLN A 144 18.42 6.08 -12.97
N GLU A 145 17.25 5.46 -12.81
CA GLU A 145 16.42 4.96 -13.91
C GLU A 145 15.56 6.07 -14.57
N GLY A 146 15.63 7.32 -14.08
CA GLY A 146 14.98 8.48 -14.71
C GLY A 146 13.72 9.00 -14.02
N CYS A 147 13.52 8.71 -12.74
CA CYS A 147 12.51 9.38 -11.91
C CYS A 147 12.93 10.83 -11.64
N ARG A 148 12.11 11.78 -12.09
CA ARG A 148 12.30 13.22 -11.88
C ARG A 148 11.42 13.77 -10.76
N THR A 149 10.30 13.11 -10.47
CA THR A 149 9.45 13.45 -9.31
C THR A 149 10.23 13.28 -8.03
N ARG A 150 10.00 14.17 -7.05
CA ARG A 150 10.63 14.09 -5.72
C ARG A 150 10.40 12.70 -5.12
N VAL A 151 11.50 12.04 -4.75
CA VAL A 151 11.47 10.73 -4.07
C VAL A 151 11.85 10.91 -2.60
N THR A 152 10.92 10.57 -1.72
CA THR A 152 11.07 10.67 -0.26
C THR A 152 11.13 9.27 0.35
N VAL A 153 12.11 9.07 1.24
CA VAL A 153 12.26 7.81 1.95
C VAL A 153 11.44 7.87 3.23
N VAL A 154 10.45 7.00 3.34
CA VAL A 154 9.66 6.80 4.56
C VAL A 154 9.73 5.32 4.91
N PRO A 155 10.52 4.95 5.95
CA PRO A 155 10.63 3.56 6.38
C PRO A 155 9.27 2.96 6.78
N PRO A 156 9.08 1.64 6.63
CA PRO A 156 7.88 0.98 7.13
C PRO A 156 7.79 1.14 8.65
N GLY A 157 6.59 1.46 9.13
CA GLY A 157 6.27 1.51 10.54
C GLY A 157 5.68 0.19 11.02
N PHE A 158 6.02 -0.19 12.25
CA PHE A 158 5.46 -1.33 12.95
C PHE A 158 4.94 -0.89 14.31
N ASP A 159 3.82 -1.48 14.75
CA ASP A 159 3.34 -1.29 16.11
C ASP A 159 4.17 -2.18 17.04
N PHE A 160 5.30 -1.64 17.49
CA PHE A 160 6.23 -2.37 18.37
C PHE A 160 5.59 -2.75 19.71
N GLN A 161 4.60 -1.98 20.17
CA GLN A 161 3.90 -2.28 21.41
C GLN A 161 2.98 -3.49 21.22
N GLU A 162 2.22 -3.53 20.12
CA GLU A 162 1.39 -4.68 19.73
C GLU A 162 2.27 -5.94 19.58
N LEU A 163 3.39 -5.84 18.85
CA LEU A 163 4.35 -6.94 18.71
C LEU A 163 4.92 -7.42 20.04
N TYR A 164 5.19 -6.50 20.97
CA TYR A 164 5.71 -6.85 22.28
C TYR A 164 4.68 -7.60 23.13
N VAL A 165 3.41 -7.18 23.08
CA VAL A 165 2.31 -7.89 23.76
C VAL A 165 2.13 -9.28 23.15
N ASP A 166 2.09 -9.37 21.82
CA ASP A 166 1.93 -10.63 21.10
C ASP A 166 3.07 -11.61 21.36
N SER A 167 4.30 -11.11 21.56
CA SER A 167 5.47 -11.95 21.86
C SER A 167 5.34 -12.71 23.19
N ARG A 168 4.47 -12.25 24.10
CA ARG A 168 4.20 -12.90 25.38
C ARG A 168 3.04 -13.90 25.34
N ASN A 169 2.23 -13.86 24.27
CA ASN A 169 1.15 -14.82 24.11
C ASN A 169 1.74 -16.21 23.87
N SER A 170 1.07 -17.23 24.42
CA SER A 170 1.48 -18.61 24.18
C SER A 170 1.30 -18.94 22.70
N LEU A 171 2.32 -19.58 22.11
CA LEU A 171 2.23 -20.09 20.75
C LEU A 171 1.10 -21.13 20.64
N PRO A 172 0.51 -21.33 19.45
CA PRO A 172 -0.50 -22.35 19.24
C PRO A 172 -0.01 -23.74 19.70
N PRO A 173 -0.88 -24.58 20.31
CA PRO A 173 -0.48 -25.90 20.82
C PRO A 173 0.21 -26.81 19.79
N SER A 174 -0.16 -26.70 18.52
CA SER A 174 0.47 -27.41 17.41
C SER A 174 1.93 -27.02 17.20
N VAL A 175 2.24 -25.72 17.31
CA VAL A 175 3.61 -25.19 17.18
C VAL A 175 4.44 -25.59 18.38
N LEU A 176 3.88 -25.50 19.60
CA LEU A 176 4.56 -25.95 20.82
C LEU A 176 4.91 -27.45 20.76
N SER A 177 3.98 -28.28 20.27
CA SER A 177 4.20 -29.72 20.10
C SER A 177 5.30 -30.01 19.07
N TRP A 178 5.31 -29.28 17.95
CA TRP A 178 6.34 -29.40 16.91
C TRP A 178 7.73 -28.97 17.39
N LEU A 179 7.80 -27.91 18.20
CA LEU A 179 9.05 -27.46 18.83
C LEU A 179 9.53 -28.50 19.86
N ALA A 180 8.62 -29.06 20.65
CA ALA A 180 8.95 -30.09 21.64
C ALA A 180 9.49 -31.38 21.00
N SER A 181 9.00 -31.77 19.82
CA SER A 181 9.51 -32.95 19.09
C SER A 181 10.91 -32.76 18.50
N ARG A 182 11.46 -31.53 18.52
CA ARG A 182 12.77 -31.17 17.97
C ARG A 182 13.71 -30.59 19.02
N ARG A 183 13.50 -30.94 20.30
CA ARG A 183 14.33 -30.48 21.42
C ARG A 183 15.82 -30.72 21.13
N GLY A 184 16.63 -29.69 21.31
CA GLY A 184 18.08 -29.71 21.09
C GLY A 184 18.53 -29.28 19.70
N CYS A 185 17.63 -29.10 18.73
CA CYS A 185 17.98 -28.56 17.40
C CYS A 185 17.71 -27.06 17.32
N PRO A 186 18.58 -26.26 16.68
CA PRO A 186 18.26 -24.88 16.35
C PRO A 186 17.10 -24.83 15.36
N VAL A 187 16.17 -23.90 15.58
CA VAL A 187 15.02 -23.67 14.70
C VAL A 187 15.28 -22.42 13.88
N ILE A 188 15.24 -22.56 12.55
CA ILE A 188 15.34 -21.46 11.61
C ILE A 188 13.95 -21.26 10.99
N ALA A 189 13.39 -20.06 11.14
CA ALA A 189 12.10 -19.69 10.57
C ALA A 189 12.31 -18.64 9.47
N GLN A 190 11.71 -18.89 8.30
CA GLN A 190 11.69 -17.95 7.18
C GLN A 190 10.25 -17.62 6.85
N VAL A 191 9.91 -16.33 6.88
CA VAL A 191 8.55 -15.83 6.65
C VAL A 191 8.54 -14.93 5.43
N GLY A 192 7.77 -15.32 4.41
CA GLY A 192 7.60 -14.52 3.20
C GLY A 192 6.67 -15.18 2.20
N MET A 193 6.25 -14.42 1.18
CA MET A 193 5.61 -15.02 0.02
C MET A 193 6.59 -15.96 -0.68
N LEU A 194 6.13 -17.15 -1.08
CA LEU A 194 6.91 -18.11 -1.85
C LEU A 194 7.20 -17.53 -3.23
N ARG A 195 8.40 -16.96 -3.38
CA ARG A 195 8.92 -16.41 -4.62
C ARG A 195 10.40 -16.72 -4.77
N PRO A 196 10.92 -16.91 -6.00
CA PRO A 196 12.33 -17.24 -6.23
C PRO A 196 13.29 -16.23 -5.59
N GLU A 197 12.98 -14.93 -5.68
CA GLU A 197 13.80 -13.86 -5.11
C GLU A 197 13.86 -13.87 -3.58
N LYS A 198 13.04 -14.68 -2.91
CA LYS A 198 13.05 -14.82 -1.44
C LYS A 198 13.93 -15.96 -0.95
N GLY A 199 14.47 -16.80 -1.84
CA GLY A 199 15.44 -17.83 -1.48
C GLY A 199 14.91 -18.86 -0.48
N HIS A 200 13.62 -19.24 -0.59
CA HIS A 200 13.08 -20.36 0.20
C HIS A 200 13.56 -21.72 -0.32
N GLU A 201 14.13 -21.75 -1.52
CA GLU A 201 14.82 -22.92 -2.05
C GLU A 201 16.09 -23.15 -1.23
N PHE A 202 16.14 -24.27 -0.51
CA PHE A 202 17.40 -24.83 -0.03
C PHE A 202 18.07 -25.49 -1.25
N ARG A 203 19.10 -24.84 -1.81
CA ARG A 203 20.03 -25.48 -2.74
C ARG A 203 21.24 -26.00 -1.99
#